data_AF-A0A6P0U256-F1
#
_entry.id   AF-A0A6P0U256-F1
#
_cell.length_a   1.000
_cell.length_b   1.000
_cell.length_c   1.000
_cell.angle_alpha   90.00
_cell.angle_beta   90.00
_cell.angle_gamma   90.00
#
_symmetry.space_group_name_H-M   'P 1'
#
loop_
_entity.id
_entity.type
_entity.pdbx_description
1 polymer ?
#
loop_
_entity_poly.entity_id
_entity_poly.type
_entity_poly.pdbx_seq_one_letter_code
_entity_poly.pdbx_strand_id
1 'polypeptide(L)' 'MLKNHKLASAIADCGFYEFKRQLTYKCEWYGSKLVIADRYYPSSQICSNCG' A
#
# COMPACT_ATOMS: atom_id res chain seq x y z
N MET A 1 -18.48 1.61 -1.07
CA MET A 1 -18.66 0.96 -2.38
C MET A 1 -17.60 1.51 -3.34
N LEU A 2 -16.83 0.66 -4.02
CA LEU A 2 -15.77 1.10 -4.95
C LEU A 2 -16.39 1.83 -6.13
N LYS A 3 -15.82 2.97 -6.53
CA LYS A 3 -16.44 3.89 -7.50
C LYS A 3 -16.29 3.44 -8.96
N ASN A 4 -15.21 2.74 -9.32
CA ASN A 4 -14.93 2.32 -10.69
C ASN A 4 -15.21 0.82 -10.87
N HIS A 5 -16.39 0.48 -11.41
CA HIS A 5 -16.81 -0.91 -11.60
C HIS A 5 -15.89 -1.73 -12.53
N LYS A 6 -15.19 -1.09 -13.48
CA LYS A 6 -14.27 -1.79 -14.39
C LYS A 6 -13.00 -2.28 -13.68
N LEU A 7 -12.58 -1.56 -12.64
CA LEU A 7 -11.35 -1.85 -11.89
C LEU A 7 -11.63 -2.41 -10.49
N ALA A 8 -12.88 -2.38 -10.03
CA ALA A 8 -13.25 -2.72 -8.66
C ALA A 8 -12.84 -4.13 -8.26
N SER A 9 -13.03 -5.13 -9.13
CA SER A 9 -12.62 -6.51 -8.87
C SER A 9 -11.11 -6.59 -8.68
N ALA A 10 -10.33 -6.16 -9.68
CA ALA A 10 -8.87 -6.20 -9.63
C ALA A 10 -8.29 -5.49 -8.39
N ILE A 11 -8.86 -4.33 -8.01
CA ILE A 11 -8.44 -3.60 -6.81
C ILE A 11 -8.77 -4.38 -5.52
N ALA A 12 -9.94 -5.02 -5.46
CA ALA A 12 -10.34 -5.83 -4.31
C ALA A 12 -9.46 -7.09 -4.17
N ASP A 13 -9.14 -7.74 -5.29
CA ASP A 13 -8.32 -8.95 -5.35
C ASP A 13 -6.89 -8.70 -4.83
N CYS A 14 -6.37 -7.47 -4.95
CA CYS A 14 -5.05 -7.12 -4.42
C CYS A 14 -4.96 -7.09 -2.88
N GLY A 15 -6.06 -6.97 -2.14
CA GLY A 15 -6.04 -7.11 -0.68
C GLY A 15 -5.19 -6.10 0.10
N PHE A 16 -4.94 -4.89 -0.42
CA PHE A 16 -4.00 -3.92 0.17
C PHE A 16 -4.25 -3.57 1.64
N TYR A 17 -5.52 -3.56 2.07
CA TYR A 17 -5.86 -3.32 3.48
C TYR A 17 -5.35 -4.43 4.40
N GLU A 18 -5.56 -5.69 4.00
CA GLU A 18 -5.13 -6.84 4.79
C GLU A 18 -3.60 -6.91 4.84
N PHE A 19 -2.94 -6.63 3.71
CA PHE A 19 -1.48 -6.52 3.66
C PHE A 19 -0.94 -5.50 4.67
N LYS A 20 -1.51 -4.30 4.70
CA LYS A 20 -1.15 -3.27 5.68
C LYS A 20 -1.40 -3.75 7.12
N ARG A 21 -2.59 -4.31 7.40
CA ARG A 21 -2.96 -4.81 8.74
C ARG A 21 -1.94 -5.84 9.24
N GLN A 22 -1.56 -6.77 8.38
CA GLN A 22 -0.61 -7.82 8.73
C GLN A 22 0.79 -7.27 9.00
N LEU A 23 1.27 -6.35 8.16
CA LEU A 23 2.55 -5.70 8.39
C LEU A 23 2.56 -4.91 9.70
N THR A 24 1.49 -4.18 10.02
CA THR A 24 1.40 -3.41 11.27
C THR A 24 1.64 -4.31 12.49
N TYR A 25 0.84 -5.36 12.68
CA TYR A 25 0.96 -6.17 13.89
C TYR A 25 2.27 -6.98 13.91
N LYS A 26 2.78 -7.42 12.76
CA LYS A 26 4.05 -8.15 12.71
C LYS A 26 5.22 -7.24 13.04
N CYS A 27 5.24 -6.02 12.50
CA CYS A 27 6.28 -5.05 12.82
C CYS A 27 6.28 -4.71 14.31
N GLU A 28 5.11 -4.52 14.92
CA GLU A 28 4.98 -4.35 16.37
C GLU A 28 5.53 -5.55 17.16
N TRP A 29 5.20 -6.78 16.73
CA TRP A 29 5.66 -8.00 17.38
C TRP A 29 7.18 -8.18 17.32
N TYR A 30 7.79 -7.93 16.15
CA TYR A 30 9.24 -8.10 15.96
C TYR A 30 10.07 -6.88 16.37
N GLY A 31 9.45 -5.79 16.83
CA GLY A 31 10.15 -4.53 17.14
C GLY A 31 10.69 -3.81 15.89
N SER A 32 10.13 -4.11 14.71
CA SER A 32 10.50 -3.50 13.44
C SER A 32 9.75 -2.18 13.21
N LYS A 33 10.38 -1.23 12.51
CA LYS A 33 9.73 0.04 12.16
C LYS A 33 8.97 -0.08 10.83
N LEU A 34 7.66 0.16 10.86
CA LEU A 34 6.84 0.30 9.66
C LEU A 34 6.70 1.78 9.28
N VAL A 35 7.08 2.15 8.06
CA VAL A 35 6.91 3.50 7.50
C VAL A 35 5.86 3.45 6.40
N ILE A 36 4.81 4.27 6.53
CA ILE A 36 3.74 4.37 5.55
C ILE A 36 3.98 5.63 4.71
N ALA A 37 4.20 5.46 3.41
CA ALA A 37 4.30 6.58 2.48
C ALA A 37 2.96 7.30 2.35
N ASP A 38 3.00 8.59 2.02
CA ASP A 38 1.79 9.38 1.78
C ASP A 38 0.96 8.79 0.62
N ARG A 39 -0.36 8.98 0.66
CA ARG A 39 -1.28 8.47 -0.37
C ARG A 39 -0.95 8.98 -1.77
N TYR A 40 -0.45 10.20 -1.88
CA TYR A 40 -0.12 10.85 -3.15
C TYR A 40 1.39 10.91 -3.39
N TYR A 41 2.18 10.11 -2.67
CA TYR A 41 3.60 10.01 -2.92
C TYR A 41 3.86 9.46 -4.35
N PRO A 42 4.57 10.21 -5.22
CA PRO A 42 4.73 9.89 -6.64
C PRO A 42 5.77 8.77 -6.89
N SER A 43 5.66 7.64 -6.20
CA SER A 43 6.63 6.53 -6.28
C SER A 43 6.78 5.92 -7.68
N SER A 44 5.71 5.94 -8.49
CA SER A 44 5.72 5.42 -9.85
C SER A 44 6.04 6.48 -10.91
N GLN A 45 6.15 7.75 -10.51
CA GLN A 45 6.41 8.87 -11.42
C GLN A 45 7.81 9.45 -11.23
N ILE A 46 8.43 9.23 -10.07
CA ILE A 46 9.82 9.59 -9.78
C ILE A 46 10.75 8.47 -10.24
N CYS A 47 11.77 8.84 -11.02
CA CYS A 47 12.86 7.97 -11.38
C CYS A 47 13.73 7.67 -10.15
N SER A 48 13.98 6.38 -9.88
CA SER A 48 14.86 5.96 -8.80
C SER A 48 16.31 6.39 -8.96
N ASN A 49 16.76 6.72 -10.18
CA ASN A 49 18.13 7.14 -10.46
C ASN A 49 18.34 8.66 -10.43
N CYS A 50 17.38 9.45 -10.91
CA CYS A 50 17.58 10.89 -11.12
C CYS A 50 16.51 11.80 -10.51
N GLY A 51 15.46 11.24 -9.92
CA GLY A 51 14.32 12.03 -9.44
C GLY A 51 13.31 12.28 -10.56
#